data_AF-A0A0H2TR74-F1
#
_entry.id   AF-A0A0H2TR74-F1
#
_cell.length_a   1.000
_cell.length_b   1.000
_cell.length_c   1.000
_cell.angle_alpha   90.00
_cell.angle_beta   90.00
_cell.angle_gamma   90.00
#
_symmetry.space_group_name_H-M   'P 1'
#
loop_
_entity.id
_entity.type
_entity.pdbx_description
1 polymer ?
#
loop_
_entity_poly.entity_id
_entity_poly.type
_entity_poly.pdbx_seq_one_letter_code
_entity_poly.pdbx_strand_id
1 'polypeptide(L)'
;MVLEQYTYIFAIGTFFAMLDAYNNGANDVANAWATSVSSRSVTYRQAMILGTIFEMVGAIAVGARTAETIKNGIIPATAFRDDPGVQMLAFTCALAGASIWVMWCTRHSAHVSSTYSLIS
;
A
#
# COMPACT_ATOMS: atom_id res chain seq x y z
N MET A 1 -21.83 1.30 23.11
CA MET A 1 -21.36 2.14 21.98
C MET A 1 -19.88 1.86 21.83
N VAL A 2 -19.51 0.98 20.90
CA VAL A 2 -18.19 0.34 20.88
C VAL A 2 -17.26 1.20 20.01
N LEU A 3 -16.25 1.82 20.65
CA LEU A 3 -15.05 2.43 20.04
C LEU A 3 -15.20 3.74 19.22
N GLU A 4 -16.19 4.61 19.48
CA GLU A 4 -16.24 5.95 18.83
C GLU A 4 -14.95 6.76 19.03
N GLN A 5 -14.24 6.54 20.14
CA GLN A 5 -12.98 7.20 20.44
C GLN A 5 -11.88 6.94 19.39
N TYR A 6 -11.93 5.85 18.62
CA TYR A 6 -10.89 5.53 17.62
C TYR A 6 -11.33 5.75 16.17
N THR A 7 -12.58 6.19 15.96
CA THR A 7 -13.13 6.39 14.62
C THR A 7 -12.31 7.40 13.81
N TYR A 8 -11.75 8.43 14.45
CA TYR A 8 -10.90 9.40 13.75
C TYR A 8 -9.59 8.77 13.26
N ILE A 9 -8.95 7.92 14.07
CA ILE A 9 -7.71 7.22 13.68
C ILE A 9 -8.02 6.28 12.51
N PHE A 10 -9.12 5.54 12.60
CA PHE A 10 -9.56 4.65 11.52
C PHE A 10 -9.84 5.40 10.22
N ALA A 11 -10.53 6.54 10.29
CA ALA A 11 -10.82 7.37 9.11
C ALA A 11 -9.53 7.89 8.45
N ILE A 12 -8.60 8.42 9.25
CA ILE A 12 -7.30 8.90 8.77
C ILE A 12 -6.48 7.74 8.18
N GLY A 13 -6.39 6.62 8.89
CA GLY A 13 -5.69 5.43 8.41
C GLY A 13 -6.27 4.89 7.11
N THR A 14 -7.59 4.89 6.95
CA THR A 14 -8.25 4.49 5.69
C THR A 14 -7.91 5.44 4.55
N PHE A 15 -7.85 6.75 4.81
CA PHE A 15 -7.45 7.73 3.80
C PHE A 15 -6.01 7.48 3.32
N PHE A 16 -5.08 7.26 4.24
CA PHE A 16 -3.70 6.93 3.89
C PHE A 16 -3.57 5.54 3.25
N ALA A 17 -4.40 4.56 3.62
CA ALA A 17 -4.44 3.26 2.95
C ALA A 17 -4.84 3.38 1.48
N MET A 18 -5.80 4.24 1.17
CA MET A 18 -6.18 4.52 -0.22
C MET A 18 -5.05 5.23 -0.98
N LEU A 19 -4.34 6.15 -0.31
CA LEU A 19 -3.17 6.81 -0.88
C LEU A 19 -2.05 5.80 -1.17
N ASP A 20 -1.80 4.88 -0.24
CA ASP A 20 -0.81 3.81 -0.40
C ASP A 20 -1.16 2.90 -1.58
N ALA A 21 -2.42 2.47 -1.67
CA ALA A 21 -2.90 1.64 -2.78
C ALA A 21 -2.74 2.35 -4.13
N TYR A 22 -3.05 3.64 -4.20
CA TYR A 22 -2.83 4.45 -5.39
C TYR A 22 -1.34 4.52 -5.77
N ASN A 23 -0.48 4.77 -4.77
CA ASN A 23 0.95 4.87 -4.97
C ASN A 23 1.56 3.55 -5.47
N ASN A 24 1.14 2.42 -4.91
CA ASN A 24 1.62 1.10 -5.34
C ASN A 24 1.26 0.86 -6.81
N GLY A 25 0.02 1.14 -7.21
CA GLY A 25 -0.37 1.07 -8.62
C GLY A 25 0.46 2.00 -9.52
N ALA A 26 0.68 3.25 -9.11
CA ALA A 26 1.43 4.22 -9.90
C ALA A 26 2.93 3.92 -9.99
N ASN A 27 3.54 3.39 -8.92
CA ASN A 27 4.96 3.05 -8.89
C ASN A 27 5.23 1.73 -9.63
N ASP A 28 4.38 0.73 -9.44
CA ASP A 28 4.61 -0.65 -9.89
C ASP A 28 4.10 -0.94 -11.30
N VAL A 29 3.21 -0.12 -11.87
CA VAL A 29 2.74 -0.33 -13.25
C VAL A 29 3.90 -0.31 -14.26
N ALA A 30 4.94 0.48 -14.02
CA ALA A 30 6.14 0.48 -14.84
C ALA A 30 6.91 -0.84 -14.71
N ASN A 31 6.96 -1.43 -13.51
CA ASN A 31 7.66 -2.69 -13.24
C ASN A 31 7.03 -3.85 -14.03
N ALA A 32 5.70 -3.87 -14.16
CA ALA A 32 4.98 -4.93 -14.87
C ALA A 32 4.87 -4.70 -16.40
N TRP A 33 4.68 -3.45 -16.85
CA TRP A 33 4.26 -3.18 -18.23
C TRP A 33 5.29 -2.47 -19.11
N ALA A 34 6.39 -1.93 -18.56
CA ALA A 34 7.33 -1.13 -19.35
C ALA A 34 7.94 -1.90 -20.54
N THR A 35 8.28 -3.18 -20.36
CA THR A 35 8.86 -4.02 -21.41
C THR A 35 7.87 -4.27 -22.55
N SER A 36 6.62 -4.63 -22.21
CA SER A 36 5.55 -4.93 -23.17
C SER A 36 5.10 -3.70 -23.97
N VAL A 37 5.13 -2.51 -23.35
CA VAL A 37 4.83 -1.25 -24.03
C VAL A 37 6.01 -0.81 -24.90
N SER A 38 7.24 -0.93 -24.40
CA SER A 38 8.46 -0.57 -25.14
C SER A 38 8.69 -1.45 -26.37
N SER A 39 8.41 -2.75 -26.27
CA SER A 39 8.47 -3.69 -27.40
C SER A 39 7.34 -3.47 -28.43
N ARG A 40 6.37 -2.59 -28.14
CA ARG A 40 5.16 -2.35 -28.93
C ARG A 40 4.27 -3.59 -29.06
N SER A 41 4.41 -4.56 -28.16
CA SER A 41 3.51 -5.72 -28.09
C SER A 41 2.12 -5.31 -27.61
N VAL A 42 2.04 -4.29 -26.76
CA VAL A 42 0.80 -3.79 -26.17
C VAL A 42 0.82 -2.25 -26.17
N THR A 43 -0.29 -1.61 -26.49
CA THR A 43 -0.39 -0.15 -26.40
C THR A 43 -0.48 0.31 -24.94
N TYR A 44 -0.10 1.56 -24.66
CA TYR A 44 -0.18 2.14 -23.33
C TYR A 44 -1.58 2.03 -22.71
N ARG A 45 -2.63 2.30 -23.51
CA ARG A 45 -4.02 2.21 -23.04
C ARG A 45 -4.43 0.78 -22.70
N GLN A 46 -4.00 -0.21 -23.49
CA GLN A 46 -4.24 -1.62 -23.19
C GLN A 46 -3.50 -2.04 -21.91
N ALA A 47 -2.25 -1.61 -21.73
CA ALA A 47 -1.49 -1.88 -20.52
C ALA A 47 -2.18 -1.35 -19.25
N MET A 48 -2.75 -0.13 -19.30
CA MET A 48 -3.49 0.41 -18.14
C MET A 48 -4.77 -0.39 -17.82
N ILE A 49 -5.51 -0.82 -18.83
CA ILE A 49 -6.74 -1.62 -18.64
C ILE A 49 -6.39 -2.99 -18.07
N LEU A 50 -5.42 -3.68 -18.68
CA LEU A 50 -4.99 -5.00 -18.23
C LEU A 50 -4.35 -4.93 -16.84
N GLY A 51 -3.51 -3.92 -16.60
CA GLY A 51 -2.92 -3.67 -15.29
C GLY A 51 -3.99 -3.49 -14.21
N THR A 52 -5.00 -2.66 -14.45
CA THR A 52 -6.11 -2.49 -13.50
C THR A 52 -6.81 -3.81 -13.18
N ILE A 53 -7.10 -4.63 -14.19
CA ILE A 53 -7.79 -5.92 -14.01
C ILE A 53 -6.90 -6.90 -13.23
N PHE A 54 -5.66 -7.12 -13.68
CA PHE A 54 -4.79 -8.15 -13.10
C PHE A 54 -4.26 -7.77 -11.72
N GLU A 55 -3.96 -6.49 -11.47
CA GLU A 55 -3.57 -6.01 -10.14
C GLU A 55 -4.73 -6.18 -9.15
N MET A 56 -5.95 -5.81 -9.54
CA MET A 56 -7.12 -5.98 -8.67
C MET A 56 -7.42 -7.46 -8.40
N VAL A 57 -7.33 -8.32 -9.42
CA VAL A 57 -7.50 -9.77 -9.25
C VAL A 57 -6.42 -10.34 -8.33
N GLY A 58 -5.16 -9.96 -8.51
CA GLY A 58 -4.06 -10.38 -7.64
C GLY A 58 -4.26 -9.95 -6.19
N ALA A 59 -4.62 -8.68 -5.97
CA ALA A 59 -4.90 -8.14 -4.64
C ALA A 59 -6.03 -8.92 -3.93
N ILE A 60 -7.11 -9.26 -4.63
CA ILE A 60 -8.24 -10.01 -4.07
C ILE A 60 -7.91 -11.49 -3.86
N ALA A 61 -7.27 -12.13 -4.84
CA ALA A 61 -7.06 -13.58 -4.83
C ALA A 61 -5.92 -14.03 -3.91
N VAL A 62 -4.83 -13.25 -3.83
CA VAL A 62 -3.60 -13.67 -3.13
C VAL A 62 -3.05 -12.63 -2.14
N GLY A 63 -3.61 -11.42 -2.09
CA GLY A 63 -3.10 -10.33 -1.24
C GLY A 63 -3.17 -10.60 0.27
N ALA A 64 -4.10 -11.45 0.71
CA ALA A 64 -4.31 -11.73 2.14
C ALA A 64 -3.06 -12.28 2.85
N ARG A 65 -2.27 -13.14 2.17
CA ARG A 65 -1.07 -13.75 2.75
C ARG A 65 0.03 -12.71 3.05
N THR A 66 0.21 -11.76 2.14
CA THR A 66 1.21 -10.71 2.30
C THR A 66 0.79 -9.72 3.37
N ALA A 67 -0.49 -9.34 3.40
CA ALA A 67 -1.05 -8.48 4.44
C ALA A 67 -0.91 -9.10 5.85
N GLU A 68 -1.09 -10.41 5.97
CA GLU A 68 -0.90 -11.13 7.24
C GLU A 68 0.56 -11.09 7.72
N THR A 69 1.51 -11.28 6.79
CA THR A 69 2.94 -11.19 7.10
C THR A 69 3.33 -9.78 7.59
N ILE A 70 2.82 -8.72 6.94
CA ILE A 70 3.11 -7.33 7.35
C ILE A 70 2.50 -7.04 8.72
N LYS A 71 1.23 -7.43 8.94
CA LYS A 71 0.53 -7.17 10.20
C LYS A 71 1.17 -7.90 11.39
N ASN A 72 1.49 -9.18 11.23
CA ASN A 72 1.85 -10.06 12.35
C ASN A 72 3.37 -10.33 12.44
N GLY A 73 4.11 -10.12 11.34
CA GLY A 73 5.51 -10.53 11.22
C GLY A 73 6.55 -9.44 11.49
N ILE A 74 6.13 -8.16 11.56
CA ILE A 74 7.07 -7.03 11.75
C ILE A 74 7.12 -6.59 13.21
N ILE A 75 5.96 -6.22 13.79
CA ILE A 75 5.86 -5.76 15.17
C ILE A 75 4.97 -6.72 15.95
N PRO A 76 5.48 -7.42 16.99
CA PRO A 76 4.66 -8.34 17.76
C PRO A 76 3.57 -7.57 18.52
N ALA A 77 2.34 -8.09 18.52
CA ALA A 77 1.20 -7.43 19.20
C ALA A 77 1.45 -7.19 20.69
N THR A 78 2.27 -8.01 21.33
CA THR A 78 2.69 -7.87 22.74
C THR A 78 3.50 -6.59 22.99
N ALA A 79 4.12 -5.99 21.96
CA ALA A 79 4.83 -4.73 22.09
C ALA A 79 3.92 -3.56 22.53
N PHE A 80 2.62 -3.66 22.23
CA PHE A 80 1.63 -2.62 22.53
C PHE A 80 0.97 -2.77 23.91
N ARG A 81 1.37 -3.76 24.73
CA ARG A 81 0.87 -3.98 26.10
C ARG A 81 -0.67 -3.99 26.19
N ASP A 82 -1.32 -4.62 25.22
CA ASP A 82 -2.78 -4.71 25.10
C ASP A 82 -3.50 -3.34 25.03
N ASP A 83 -2.84 -2.28 24.53
CA ASP A 83 -3.46 -1.00 24.19
C ASP A 83 -3.79 -0.92 22.69
N PRO A 84 -5.07 -1.13 22.30
CA PRO A 84 -5.47 -1.12 20.89
C PRO A 84 -5.36 0.28 20.26
N GLY A 85 -5.46 1.33 21.06
CA GLY A 85 -5.39 2.71 20.58
C GLY A 85 -3.99 3.08 20.11
N VAL A 86 -2.99 2.72 20.91
CA VAL A 86 -1.57 2.91 20.54
C VAL A 86 -1.20 2.06 19.33
N GLN A 87 -1.69 0.81 19.26
CA GLN A 87 -1.48 -0.07 18.12
C GLN A 87 -2.04 0.53 16.82
N MET A 88 -3.30 0.98 16.83
CA MET A 88 -3.93 1.61 15.66
C MET A 88 -3.21 2.89 15.23
N LEU A 89 -2.79 3.73 16.19
CA LEU A 89 -2.06 4.95 15.91
C LEU A 89 -0.70 4.65 15.27
N ALA A 90 0.04 3.68 15.81
CA ALA A 90 1.36 3.29 15.30
C ALA A 90 1.30 2.84 13.84
N PHE A 91 0.37 1.93 13.49
CA PHE A 91 0.20 1.50 12.11
C PHE A 91 -0.30 2.62 11.19
N THR A 92 -1.14 3.52 11.69
CA THR A 92 -1.60 4.69 10.92
C THR A 92 -0.43 5.63 10.61
N CYS A 93 0.48 5.87 11.56
CA CYS A 93 1.67 6.69 11.37
C CYS A 93 2.65 6.05 10.38
N ALA A 94 2.90 4.74 10.48
CA ALA A 94 3.76 4.02 9.55
C ALA A 94 3.21 4.11 8.11
N LEU A 95 1.90 3.87 7.96
CA LEU A 95 1.22 3.98 6.67
C LEU A 95 1.28 5.41 6.12
N ALA A 96 0.98 6.42 6.94
CA ALA A 96 1.03 7.81 6.49
C ALA A 96 2.45 8.23 6.03
N GLY A 97 3.49 7.85 6.78
CA GLY A 97 4.88 8.13 6.43
C GLY A 97 5.28 7.48 5.10
N ALA A 98 5.00 6.17 4.97
CA ALA A 98 5.28 5.41 3.76
C ALA A 98 4.55 5.99 2.54
N SER A 99 3.25 6.24 2.64
CA SER A 99 2.45 6.74 1.51
C SER A 99 2.85 8.15 1.09
N ILE A 100 3.24 9.03 2.03
CA ILE A 100 3.75 10.37 1.67
C ILE A 100 5.08 10.24 0.93
N TRP A 101 5.98 9.38 1.41
CA TRP A 101 7.28 9.15 0.79
C TRP A 101 7.15 8.58 -0.63
N VAL A 102 6.37 7.50 -0.80
CA VAL A 102 6.19 6.87 -2.11
C VAL A 102 5.47 7.81 -3.08
N MET A 103 4.49 8.61 -2.62
CA MET A 103 3.86 9.63 -3.46
C MET A 103 4.89 10.66 -3.94
N TRP A 104 5.77 11.11 -3.05
CA TRP A 104 6.83 12.05 -3.41
C TRP A 104 7.80 11.44 -4.43
N CYS A 105 8.26 10.21 -4.21
CA CYS A 105 9.14 9.51 -5.14
C CYS A 105 8.48 9.30 -6.52
N THR A 106 7.23 8.84 -6.53
CA THR A 106 6.46 8.60 -7.75
C THR A 106 6.28 9.87 -8.57
N ARG A 107 6.06 11.02 -7.93
CA ARG A 107 6.00 12.32 -8.61
C ARG A 107 7.33 12.76 -9.23
N HIS A 108 8.46 12.32 -8.67
CA HIS A 108 9.80 12.62 -9.16
C HIS A 108 10.36 11.51 -10.05
N SER A 109 9.53 10.57 -10.52
CA SER A 109 9.93 9.42 -11.33
C SER A 109 11.01 8.54 -10.68
N ALA A 110 11.08 8.56 -9.34
CA ALA A 110 11.96 7.69 -8.57
C ALA A 110 11.21 6.39 -8.24
N HIS A 111 11.68 5.28 -8.81
CA HIS A 111 11.17 3.95 -8.50
C HIS A 111 11.73 3.48 -7.16
N VAL A 112 10.84 3.14 -6.24
CA VAL A 112 11.19 2.76 -4.86
C VAL A 112 10.35 1.57 -4.42
N SER A 113 10.85 0.79 -3.47
CA SER A 113 10.07 -0.30 -2.88
C SER A 113 9.06 0.25 -1.88
N SER A 114 7.77 0.17 -2.20
CA SER A 114 6.70 0.53 -1.27
C SER A 114 6.68 -0.36 -0.04
N THR A 115 6.99 -1.65 -0.20
CA THR A 115 7.09 -2.59 0.93
C THR A 115 8.19 -2.16 1.90
N TYR A 116 9.38 -1.82 1.39
CA TYR A 116 10.44 -1.33 2.25
C TYR A 116 10.07 -0.01 2.94
N SER A 117 9.44 0.90 2.21
CA SER A 117 8.98 2.20 2.73
C SER A 117 7.96 2.07 3.87
N LEU A 118 7.17 0.99 3.89
CA LEU A 118 6.21 0.71 4.96
C LEU A 118 6.86 0.04 6.20
N ILE A 119 7.93 -0.73 5.98
CA ILE A 119 8.60 -1.50 7.04
C ILE A 119 9.65 -0.66 7.78
N SER A 120 10.35 0.23 7.08
CA SER A 120 11.46 1.05 7.60
C SER A 120 10.96 2.24 8.41
#